data_AF-A0A6N3AVC6-F1
#
_entry.id   AF-A0A6N3AVC6-F1
#
_cell.length_a   1.000
_cell.length_b   1.000
_cell.length_c   1.000
_cell.angle_alpha   90.00
_cell.angle_beta   90.00
_cell.angle_gamma   90.00
#
_symmetry.space_group_name_H-M   'P 1'
#
loop_
_entity.id
_entity.type
_entity.pdbx_description
1 polymer ?
#
loop_
_entity_poly.entity_id
_entity_poly.type
_entity_poly.pdbx_seq_one_letter_code
_entity_poly.pdbx_strand_id
1 'polypeptide(L)'
;MKGGLEKKDKGSRIKVLGSGCAKCATLEKNVKETLDELGQEMSIEHITDFTEIASYGIVSTPALVIDEKVVSFGKVLTIEEVKNIILTIDG
;
A
#
# COMPACT_ATOMS: atom_id res chain seq x y z
N MET A 1 -30.33 -12.51 -2.12
CA MET A 1 -29.85 -11.48 -3.06
C MET A 1 -29.30 -10.29 -2.27
N LYS A 2 -27.98 -10.12 -2.22
CA LYS A 2 -27.33 -8.83 -1.94
C LYS A 2 -26.01 -8.79 -2.70
N GLY A 3 -25.88 -7.77 -3.55
CA GLY A 3 -24.63 -7.14 -3.98
C GLY A 3 -23.65 -8.04 -4.71
N GLY A 4 -23.67 -7.98 -6.03
CA GLY A 4 -22.52 -8.37 -6.83
C GLY A 4 -21.30 -7.59 -6.37
N LEU A 5 -20.23 -8.32 -6.08
CA LEU A 5 -18.90 -7.75 -6.02
C LEU A 5 -18.38 -7.84 -7.46
N GLU A 6 -18.65 -6.80 -8.24
CA GLU A 6 -17.90 -6.52 -9.45
C GLU A 6 -16.46 -6.25 -9.01
N LYS A 7 -15.70 -7.34 -8.81
CA LYS A 7 -14.26 -7.29 -8.59
C LYS A 7 -13.64 -6.81 -9.89
N LYS A 8 -13.62 -5.50 -10.11
CA LYS A 8 -12.81 -4.90 -11.17
C LYS A 8 -11.37 -5.24 -10.83
N ASP A 9 -10.87 -6.26 -11.51
CA ASP A 9 -9.50 -6.41 -11.96
C ASP A 9 -8.69 -5.12 -11.80
N LYS A 10 -7.72 -5.15 -10.90
CA LYS A 10 -6.45 -4.43 -11.04
C LYS A 10 -5.49 -4.97 -9.99
N GLY A 11 -4.56 -5.81 -10.45
CA GLY A 11 -3.56 -6.49 -9.64
C GLY A 11 -2.84 -5.56 -8.68
N SER A 12 -2.42 -6.11 -7.54
CA SER A 12 -1.65 -5.53 -6.42
C SER A 12 -1.19 -4.09 -6.63
N ARG A 13 -2.16 -3.16 -6.59
CA ARG A 13 -1.88 -1.73 -6.75
C ARG A 13 -1.03 -1.23 -5.60
N ILE A 14 -1.17 -1.80 -4.41
CA ILE A 14 -0.43 -1.38 -3.23
C ILE A 14 0.60 -2.44 -2.84
N LYS A 15 1.85 -2.03 -2.71
CA LYS A 15 2.95 -2.85 -2.21
C LYS A 15 3.58 -2.21 -0.98
N VAL A 16 3.72 -2.96 0.09
CA VAL A 16 4.41 -2.55 1.32
C VAL A 16 5.76 -3.23 1.35
N LEU A 17 6.83 -2.44 1.27
CA LEU A 17 8.19 -2.92 1.25
C LEU A 17 8.79 -2.82 2.65
N GLY A 18 9.12 -3.96 3.26
CA GLY A 18 9.70 -3.98 4.58
C GLY A 18 10.05 -5.38 5.08
N SER A 19 11.08 -5.45 5.93
CA SER A 19 11.54 -6.69 6.56
C SER A 19 10.65 -7.16 7.73
N GLY A 20 9.39 -6.72 7.80
CA GLY A 20 8.43 -7.19 8.82
C GLY A 20 8.55 -6.56 10.22
N CYS A 21 9.15 -5.38 10.36
CA CYS A 21 9.16 -4.66 11.64
C CYS A 21 7.75 -4.14 12.02
N ALA A 22 7.50 -3.85 13.31
CA ALA A 22 6.20 -3.35 13.81
C ALA A 22 5.66 -2.14 13.02
N LYS A 23 6.56 -1.27 12.55
CA LYS A 23 6.22 -0.11 11.70
C LYS A 23 5.59 -0.51 10.35
N CYS A 24 6.04 -1.61 9.74
CA CYS A 24 5.51 -2.11 8.46
C CYS A 24 4.07 -2.61 8.65
N ALA A 25 3.82 -3.34 9.75
CA ALA A 25 2.48 -3.81 10.09
C ALA A 25 1.51 -2.66 10.37
N THR A 26 1.96 -1.59 11.03
CA THR A 26 1.13 -0.39 11.24
C THR A 26 0.78 0.30 9.91
N LEU A 27 1.76 0.44 9.01
CA LEU A 27 1.54 1.02 7.69
C LEU A 27 0.53 0.21 6.88
N GLU A 28 0.73 -1.11 6.80
CA GLU A 28 -0.19 -2.03 6.12
C GLU A 28 -1.62 -1.94 6.68
N LYS A 29 -1.76 -1.92 8.01
CA LYS A 29 -3.05 -1.75 8.67
C LYS A 29 -3.73 -0.44 8.29
N ASN A 30 -3.00 0.68 8.33
CA ASN A 30 -3.55 1.99 7.98
C ASN A 30 -4.01 2.03 6.53
N VAL A 31 -3.26 1.40 5.62
CA VAL A 31 -3.63 1.29 4.22
C VAL A 31 -4.89 0.44 4.05
N LYS A 32 -4.96 -0.71 4.72
CA LYS A 32 -6.14 -1.58 4.69
C LYS A 32 -7.40 -0.88 5.20
N GLU A 33 -7.31 -0.16 6.31
CA GLU A 33 -8.42 0.65 6.85
C GLU A 33 -8.84 1.73 5.84
N THR A 34 -7.89 2.43 5.24
CA THR A 34 -8.18 3.46 4.22
C THR A 34 -8.93 2.88 3.02
N LEU A 35 -8.50 1.71 2.54
CA LEU A 35 -9.14 1.01 1.43
C LEU A 35 -10.57 0.58 1.77
N ASP A 36 -10.78 0.07 2.99
CA ASP A 36 -12.10 -0.30 3.49
C ASP A 36 -13.03 0.93 3.57
N GLU A 37 -12.53 2.05 4.12
CA GLU A 37 -13.26 3.31 4.17
C GLU A 37 -13.62 3.88 2.79
N LEU A 38 -12.72 3.73 1.81
CA LEU A 38 -12.95 4.15 0.43
C LEU A 38 -13.82 3.16 -0.36
N GLY A 39 -14.11 1.98 0.20
CA GLY A 39 -14.78 0.89 -0.51
C GLY A 39 -13.97 0.36 -1.70
N GLN A 40 -12.63 0.51 -1.68
CA GLN A 40 -11.74 0.05 -2.72
C GLN A 40 -11.14 -1.30 -2.33
N GLU A 41 -11.50 -2.35 -3.07
CA GLU A 41 -10.98 -3.68 -2.82
C GLU A 41 -9.65 -3.91 -3.56
N MET A 42 -8.58 -3.26 -3.08
CA MET A 42 -7.23 -3.41 -3.63
C MET A 42 -6.44 -4.49 -2.89
N SER A 43 -5.65 -5.29 -3.62
CA SER A 43 -4.69 -6.20 -3.01
C SER A 43 -3.48 -5.42 -2.47
N ILE A 44 -3.14 -5.70 -1.21
CA ILE A 44 -1.91 -5.22 -0.57
C ILE A 44 -0.91 -6.36 -0.60
N GLU A 45 0.24 -6.14 -1.22
CA GLU A 45 1.33 -7.12 -1.31
C GLU A 45 2.49 -6.69 -0.42
N HIS A 46 2.95 -7.58 0.46
CA HIS A 46 4.08 -7.28 1.35
C HIS A 46 5.37 -7.82 0.73
N ILE A 47 6.20 -6.93 0.23
CA ILE A 47 7.52 -7.26 -0.31
C ILE A 47 8.52 -7.29 0.84
N THR A 48 8.93 -8.49 1.21
CA THR A 48 10.02 -8.73 2.17
C THR A 48 11.34 -9.05 1.47
N ASP A 49 11.31 -9.27 0.15
CA ASP A 49 12.48 -9.62 -0.63
C ASP A 49 13.38 -8.40 -0.85
N PHE A 50 14.59 -8.45 -0.31
CA PHE A 50 15.56 -7.37 -0.41
C PHE A 50 15.93 -7.03 -1.86
N THR A 51 15.86 -7.98 -2.79
CA THR A 51 16.19 -7.77 -4.20
C THR A 51 15.16 -6.90 -4.88
N GLU A 52 13.87 -7.15 -4.63
CA GLU A 52 12.80 -6.26 -5.11
C GLU A 52 12.92 -4.89 -4.47
N ILE A 53 13.08 -4.80 -3.14
CA ILE A 53 13.21 -3.52 -2.42
C ILE A 53 14.35 -2.67 -3.00
N ALA A 54 15.50 -3.29 -3.27
CA ALA A 54 16.64 -2.63 -3.90
C ALA A 54 16.37 -2.22 -5.35
N SER A 55 15.55 -2.99 -6.09
CA SER A 55 15.13 -2.65 -7.46
C SER A 55 14.27 -1.38 -7.50
N TYR A 56 13.49 -1.11 -6.44
CA TYR A 56 12.79 0.17 -6.25
C TYR A 56 13.71 1.30 -5.74
N GLY A 57 15.00 1.04 -5.50
CA GLY A 57 15.96 2.01 -4.98
C GLY A 57 15.74 2.38 -3.51
N ILE A 58 15.03 1.55 -2.75
CA ILE A 58 14.66 1.85 -1.37
C ILE A 58 15.75 1.36 -0.42
N VAL A 59 16.42 2.31 0.24
CA VAL A 59 17.44 2.03 1.26
C VAL A 59 16.89 2.07 2.69
N SER A 60 15.68 2.63 2.87
CA SER A 60 15.06 2.83 4.18
C SER A 60 13.62 2.30 4.18
N THR A 61 13.45 1.12 4.75
CA THR A 61 12.14 0.50 4.98
C THR A 61 11.56 0.94 6.34
N PRO A 62 10.23 1.02 6.52
CA PRO A 62 9.18 0.60 5.59
C PRO A 62 8.93 1.60 4.45
N ALA A 63 8.51 1.08 3.30
CA ALA A 63 8.06 1.90 2.19
C ALA A 63 6.72 1.44 1.63
N LEU A 64 6.00 2.41 1.05
CA LEU A 64 4.72 2.22 0.40
C LEU A 64 4.89 2.52 -1.08
N VAL A 65 4.43 1.58 -1.90
CA VAL A 65 4.34 1.69 -3.34
C VAL A 65 2.88 1.58 -3.72
N ILE A 66 2.41 2.47 -4.60
CA ILE A 66 1.06 2.49 -5.14
C ILE A 66 1.16 2.63 -6.66
N ASP A 67 0.52 1.74 -7.42
CA ASP A 67 0.56 1.70 -8.89
C ASP A 67 2.01 1.64 -9.41
N GLU A 68 2.84 0.78 -8.79
CA GLU A 68 4.29 0.65 -9.06
C GLU A 68 5.14 1.90 -8.78
N LYS A 69 4.55 2.95 -8.21
CA LYS A 69 5.22 4.20 -7.83
C LYS A 69 5.51 4.24 -6.32
N VAL A 70 6.75 4.53 -5.95
CA VAL A 70 7.12 4.75 -4.55
C VAL A 70 6.51 6.08 -4.08
N VAL A 71 5.57 6.00 -3.13
CA VAL A 71 4.89 7.18 -2.59
C VAL A 71 5.47 7.64 -1.27
N SER A 72 6.08 6.72 -0.51
CA SER A 72 6.71 7.02 0.77
C SER A 72 7.72 5.94 1.14
N PHE A 73 8.79 6.32 1.81
CA PHE A 73 9.80 5.39 2.35
C PHE A 73 10.37 5.95 3.66
N GLY A 74 10.82 5.05 4.54
CA GLY A 74 11.43 5.38 5.83
C GLY A 74 10.47 5.92 6.90
N LYS A 75 9.16 6.04 6.62
CA LYS A 75 8.15 6.53 7.57
C LYS A 75 6.85 5.74 7.50
N VAL A 76 6.16 5.68 8.63
CA VAL A 76 4.80 5.14 8.74
C VAL A 76 3.83 6.27 8.45
N LEU A 77 3.03 6.11 7.39
CA LEU A 77 1.95 7.02 7.04
C LEU A 77 0.72 6.74 7.90
N THR A 78 -0.01 7.80 8.26
CA THR A 78 -1.33 7.69 8.90
C THR A 78 -2.41 7.39 7.86
N ILE A 79 -3.60 6.99 8.32
CA ILE A 79 -4.77 6.74 7.46
C ILE A 79 -5.05 7.95 6.55
N GLU A 80 -5.03 9.17 7.12
CA GLU A 80 -5.28 10.41 6.38
C GLU A 80 -4.24 10.66 5.28
N GLU A 81 -2.96 10.44 5.57
CA GLU A 81 -1.87 10.59 4.59
C GLU A 81 -2.02 9.57 3.46
N VAL A 82 -2.27 8.30 3.79
CA VAL A 82 -2.49 7.25 2.79
C VAL A 82 -3.67 7.60 1.91
N LYS A 83 -4.79 8.04 2.49
CA LYS A 83 -5.99 8.46 1.77
C LYS A 83 -5.68 9.59 0.79
N ASN A 84 -4.97 10.62 1.25
CA ASN A 84 -4.59 11.74 0.40
C ASN A 84 -3.72 11.30 -0.78
N ILE A 85 -2.77 10.40 -0.54
CA ILE A 85 -1.92 9.83 -1.59
C ILE A 85 -2.74 9.03 -2.61
N ILE A 86 -3.63 8.15 -2.16
CA ILE A 86 -4.49 7.35 -3.06
C ILE A 86 -5.34 8.27 -3.94
N LEU A 87 -5.96 9.30 -3.33
CA LEU A 87 -6.76 10.29 -4.06
C LEU A 87 -5.91 11.12 -5.05
N THR A 88 -4.66 11.42 -4.70
CA THR A 88 -3.74 12.17 -5.57
C THR A 88 -3.28 11.36 -6.78
N ILE A 89 -3.20 10.03 -6.67
CA ILE A 89 -2.71 9.16 -7.76
C ILE A 89 -3.84 8.75 -8.71
N ASP A 90 -5.07 8.67 -8.22
CA ASP A 90 -6.25 8.37 -9.04
C ASP A 90 -6.83 9.61 -9.75
N GLY A 91 -6.42 10.82 -9.30
CA GLY A 91 -6.91 12.13 -9.78
C GLY A 91 -6.13 12.76 -10.92
#